data_AF-A0A7C4NYS0-F1
#
_entry.id   AF-A0A7C4NYS0-F1
#
_cell.length_a   1.000
_cell.length_b   1.000
_cell.length_c   1.000
_cell.angle_alpha   90.00
_cell.angle_beta   90.00
_cell.angle_gamma   90.00
#
_symmetry.space_group_name_H-M   'P 1'
#
loop_
_entity.id
_entity.type
_entity.pdbx_description
1 polymer ?
#
loop_
_entity_poly.entity_id
_entity_poly.type
_entity_poly.pdbx_seq_one_letter_code
_entity_poly.pdbx_strand_id
1 'polypeptide(L)'
;MKINVALGIIVVLLAWMTCKNLQKSTTAPTHPTPAKEEETSGLMRVPVDALPPASASHRAYLTSAYWHLSMAVSPKGENVQPNYEKKWLVFREDQTFDIVIDGKVVDTGRWNWDVDKNYLYLSCKDPYLNNSWSVKDLTFLMIWIGNTDLNNSGIQIRVQGHKQAPWVKEPEKN
;
A
#
# COMPACT_ATOMS: atom_id res chain seq x y z
N MET A 1 31.00 -43.84 -14.49
CA MET A 1 30.60 -42.63 -13.74
C MET A 1 30.45 -41.35 -14.57
N LYS A 2 30.94 -41.26 -15.82
CA LYS A 2 30.87 -40.01 -16.62
C LYS A 2 29.51 -39.74 -17.30
N ILE A 3 28.69 -40.77 -17.50
CA ILE A 3 27.39 -40.66 -18.20
C ILE A 3 26.32 -39.96 -17.34
N ASN A 4 26.36 -40.17 -16.02
CA ASN A 4 25.38 -39.61 -15.10
C ASN A 4 25.54 -38.08 -14.93
N VAL A 5 26.75 -37.56 -15.10
CA VAL A 5 27.03 -36.11 -15.04
C VAL A 5 26.54 -35.41 -16.31
N ALA A 6 26.68 -36.04 -17.47
CA ALA A 6 26.18 -35.49 -18.73
C ALA A 6 24.65 -35.41 -18.76
N LEU A 7 23.95 -36.41 -18.22
CA LEU A 7 22.49 -36.40 -18.06
C LEU A 7 22.02 -35.25 -17.14
N GLY A 8 22.73 -34.99 -16.05
CA GLY A 8 22.40 -33.88 -15.15
C GLY A 8 22.47 -32.50 -15.81
N ILE A 9 23.49 -32.27 -16.66
CA ILE A 9 23.64 -30.99 -17.38
C ILE A 9 22.53 -30.80 -18.43
N ILE A 10 22.12 -31.87 -19.10
CA ILE A 10 21.03 -31.82 -20.10
C ILE A 10 19.70 -31.45 -19.43
N VAL A 11 19.40 -31.98 -18.24
CA VAL A 11 18.16 -31.66 -17.51
C VAL A 11 18.13 -30.18 -17.09
N VAL A 12 19.27 -29.62 -16.67
CA VAL A 12 19.37 -28.20 -16.32
C VAL A 12 19.19 -27.29 -17.55
N LEU A 13 19.75 -27.66 -18.70
CA LEU A 13 19.57 -26.91 -19.95
C LEU A 13 18.13 -26.94 -20.47
N LEU A 14 17.44 -28.08 -20.36
CA LEU A 14 16.04 -28.20 -20.76
C LEU A 14 15.12 -27.37 -19.85
N ALA A 15 15.37 -27.33 -18.54
CA ALA A 15 14.62 -26.49 -17.60
C ALA A 15 14.87 -24.99 -17.84
N TRP A 16 16.07 -24.60 -18.25
CA TRP A 16 16.37 -23.21 -18.59
C TRP A 16 15.69 -22.76 -19.89
N MET A 17 15.58 -23.65 -20.88
CA MET A 17 14.93 -23.32 -22.16
C MET A 17 13.40 -23.24 -22.08
N THR A 18 12.74 -23.94 -21.15
CA THR A 18 11.29 -23.80 -20.95
C THR A 18 10.89 -22.50 -20.25
N CYS A 19 11.70 -21.97 -19.34
CA CYS A 19 11.44 -20.68 -18.69
C CYS A 19 11.55 -19.48 -19.64
N LYS A 20 12.30 -19.59 -20.74
CA LYS A 20 12.54 -18.47 -21.66
C LYS A 20 11.42 -18.26 -22.71
N ASN A 21 10.49 -19.21 -22.83
CA ASN A 21 9.43 -19.18 -23.86
C ASN A 21 8.08 -18.63 -23.38
N LEU A 22 7.98 -18.14 -22.14
CA LEU A 22 6.75 -17.52 -21.58
C LEU A 22 6.67 -15.99 -21.82
N GLN A 23 7.30 -15.48 -22.87
CA GLN A 23 7.13 -14.10 -23.30
C GLN A 23 6.78 -14.04 -24.79
N LYS A 24 5.47 -14.09 -25.10
CA LYS A 24 4.84 -13.21 -26.09
C LYS A 24 3.34 -13.46 -26.24
N SER A 25 2.58 -12.35 -26.23
CA SER A 25 1.37 -11.99 -27.02
C SER A 25 0.44 -11.12 -26.15
N THR A 26 -0.19 -10.01 -26.53
CA THR A 26 -0.43 -9.36 -27.84
C THR A 26 -1.33 -8.09 -27.60
N THR A 27 -0.97 -6.96 -28.23
CA THR A 27 -1.82 -5.94 -28.94
C THR A 27 -2.78 -4.96 -28.20
N ALA A 28 -2.61 -3.66 -28.51
CA ALA A 28 -3.55 -2.52 -28.38
C ALA A 28 -4.36 -2.34 -29.70
N PRO A 29 -5.39 -1.46 -29.86
CA PRO A 29 -5.89 -0.37 -29.00
C PRO A 29 -7.44 -0.27 -28.90
N THR A 30 -7.99 0.60 -28.04
CA THR A 30 -9.15 1.51 -28.29
C THR A 30 -9.30 2.50 -27.12
N HIS A 31 -9.17 3.80 -27.40
CA HIS A 31 -9.57 4.94 -26.53
C HIS A 31 -11.10 5.18 -26.65
N PRO A 32 -11.81 5.68 -25.60
CA PRO A 32 -11.71 7.08 -25.16
C PRO A 32 -11.75 7.25 -23.63
N THR A 33 -10.96 8.11 -23.01
CA THR A 33 -11.34 9.51 -22.68
C THR A 33 -10.14 10.09 -21.90
N PRO A 34 -9.74 11.36 -22.10
CA PRO A 34 -8.59 11.91 -21.40
C PRO A 34 -8.94 12.13 -19.92
N ALA A 35 -8.50 11.21 -19.07
CA ALA A 35 -8.29 11.56 -17.67
C ALA A 35 -7.17 12.60 -17.67
N LYS A 36 -7.55 13.83 -17.35
CA LYS A 36 -6.69 14.96 -17.08
C LYS A 36 -5.56 14.47 -16.16
N GLU A 37 -4.38 14.26 -16.74
CA GLU A 37 -3.18 13.91 -16.00
C GLU A 37 -2.82 15.15 -15.19
N GLU A 38 -3.30 15.19 -13.95
CA GLU A 38 -2.96 16.23 -13.00
C GLU A 38 -1.49 16.03 -12.64
N GLU A 39 -0.66 16.86 -13.28
CA GLU A 39 0.78 16.94 -13.16
C GLU A 39 1.17 17.25 -11.71
N THR A 40 1.20 16.23 -10.85
CA THR A 40 1.83 16.29 -9.53
C THR A 40 3.33 16.02 -9.69
N SER A 41 4.01 17.03 -10.25
CA SER A 41 5.47 17.12 -10.37
C SER A 41 6.15 16.71 -9.05
N GLY A 42 6.71 15.49 -9.02
CA GLY A 42 7.60 14.98 -7.97
C GLY A 42 7.06 13.84 -7.10
N LEU A 43 5.76 13.54 -7.15
CA LEU A 43 5.17 12.44 -6.38
C LEU A 43 5.13 11.14 -7.18
N MET A 44 5.37 10.02 -6.50
CA MET A 44 5.29 8.70 -7.09
C MET A 44 3.85 8.41 -7.55
N ARG A 45 3.66 8.01 -8.81
CA ARG A 45 2.34 7.64 -9.31
C ARG A 45 1.92 6.29 -8.73
N VAL A 46 0.91 6.29 -7.85
CA VAL A 46 0.35 5.07 -7.25
C VAL A 46 -0.86 4.60 -8.06
N PRO A 47 -0.87 3.38 -8.62
CA PRO A 47 -1.88 2.94 -9.59
C PRO A 47 -3.18 2.44 -8.92
N VAL A 48 -3.81 3.26 -8.09
CA VAL A 48 -5.01 2.89 -7.32
C VAL A 48 -6.20 2.51 -8.23
N ASP A 49 -6.33 3.18 -9.38
CA ASP A 49 -7.37 2.95 -10.40
C ASP A 49 -7.18 1.70 -11.25
N ALA A 50 -5.96 1.18 -11.33
CA ALA A 50 -5.67 0.02 -12.17
C ALA A 50 -6.06 -1.30 -11.50
N LEU A 51 -6.29 -1.27 -10.18
CA LEU A 51 -6.68 -2.41 -9.38
C LEU A 51 -8.21 -2.58 -9.39
N PRO A 52 -8.73 -3.81 -9.31
CA PRO A 52 -10.15 -4.02 -9.06
C PRO A 52 -10.56 -3.34 -7.74
N PRO A 53 -11.84 -2.99 -7.56
CA PRO A 53 -12.31 -2.41 -6.30
C PRO A 53 -11.98 -3.31 -5.10
N ALA A 54 -11.63 -2.69 -3.98
CA ALA A 54 -11.33 -3.42 -2.75
C ALA A 54 -12.54 -4.27 -2.32
N SER A 55 -12.32 -5.45 -1.77
CA SER A 55 -13.41 -6.31 -1.30
C SER A 55 -14.23 -5.63 -0.20
N ALA A 56 -15.49 -6.06 -0.03
CA ALA A 56 -16.36 -5.55 1.02
C ALA A 56 -15.75 -5.73 2.43
N SER A 57 -15.01 -6.82 2.66
CA SER A 57 -14.32 -7.07 3.92
C SER A 57 -13.21 -6.06 4.21
N HIS A 58 -12.37 -5.72 3.22
CA HIS A 58 -11.30 -4.73 3.41
C HIS A 58 -11.84 -3.31 3.57
N ARG A 59 -12.91 -2.96 2.84
CA ARG A 59 -13.60 -1.68 3.05
C ARG A 59 -14.15 -1.59 4.47
N ALA A 60 -14.97 -2.56 4.89
CA ALA A 60 -15.53 -2.58 6.24
C ALA A 60 -14.45 -2.56 7.33
N TYR A 61 -13.34 -3.28 7.11
CA TYR A 61 -12.21 -3.29 8.03
C TYR A 61 -11.59 -1.89 8.18
N LEU A 62 -11.18 -1.25 7.08
CA LEU A 62 -10.53 0.07 7.14
C LEU A 62 -11.47 1.18 7.58
N THR A 63 -12.77 1.11 7.23
CA THR A 63 -13.76 2.12 7.62
C THR A 63 -14.25 1.98 9.06
N SER A 64 -13.93 0.86 9.75
CA SER A 64 -14.38 0.59 11.13
C SER A 64 -13.67 1.39 12.22
N ALA A 65 -12.60 2.13 11.88
CA ALA A 65 -11.74 2.79 12.85
C ALA A 65 -11.08 4.07 12.32
N TYR A 66 -10.61 4.89 13.26
CA TYR A 66 -9.63 5.94 13.03
C TYR A 66 -8.23 5.35 13.22
N TRP A 67 -7.33 5.51 12.26
CA TRP A 67 -6.06 4.80 12.25
C TRP A 67 -4.89 5.74 12.56
N HIS A 68 -4.24 5.54 13.69
CA HIS A 68 -3.08 6.31 14.11
C HIS A 68 -1.78 5.68 13.65
N LEU A 69 -0.92 6.44 12.99
CA LEU A 69 0.43 6.01 12.62
C LEU A 69 1.38 6.16 13.82
N SER A 70 1.24 5.27 14.81
CA SER A 70 1.80 5.47 16.14
C SER A 70 3.31 5.24 16.25
N MET A 71 3.90 4.44 15.36
CA MET A 71 5.35 4.19 15.36
C MET A 71 5.85 3.90 13.96
N ALA A 72 7.00 4.45 13.57
CA ALA A 72 7.67 4.20 12.31
C ALA A 72 9.16 3.98 12.53
N VAL A 73 9.71 2.93 11.91
CA VAL A 73 11.13 2.57 11.99
C VAL A 73 11.72 2.41 10.60
N SER A 74 12.92 2.96 10.39
CA SER A 74 13.67 2.83 9.15
C SER A 74 14.80 1.82 9.33
N PRO A 75 15.02 0.89 8.38
CA PRO A 75 16.14 -0.04 8.43
C PRO A 75 17.48 0.67 8.17
N LYS A 76 17.46 1.92 7.69
CA LYS A 76 18.66 2.73 7.43
C LYS A 76 19.18 3.48 8.67
N GLY A 77 18.49 3.35 9.82
CA GLY A 77 18.86 4.03 11.06
C GLY A 77 18.47 5.51 11.14
N GLU A 78 17.81 6.04 10.11
CA GLU A 78 17.27 7.40 10.11
C GLU A 78 16.05 7.50 11.05
N ASN A 79 15.94 8.62 11.77
CA ASN A 79 14.75 8.90 12.56
C ASN A 79 13.59 9.37 11.65
N VAL A 80 12.73 8.43 11.27
CA VAL A 80 11.57 8.69 10.41
C VAL A 80 10.27 8.93 11.19
N GLN A 81 10.25 8.67 12.51
CA GLN A 81 9.09 8.78 13.38
C GLN A 81 8.33 10.13 13.26
N PRO A 82 9.00 11.30 13.23
CA PRO A 82 8.30 12.59 13.16
C PRO A 82 7.44 12.78 11.90
N ASN A 83 7.73 12.02 10.84
CA ASN A 83 6.95 12.04 9.60
C ASN A 83 5.62 11.29 9.72
N TYR A 84 5.35 10.56 10.81
CA TYR A 84 4.16 9.70 10.91
C TYR A 84 3.37 9.96 12.18
N GLU A 85 4.03 10.20 13.31
CA GLU A 85 3.43 10.11 14.65
C GLU A 85 2.23 11.00 14.94
N LYS A 86 2.03 12.08 14.19
CA LYS A 86 0.89 13.00 14.35
C LYS A 86 -0.26 12.72 13.41
N LYS A 87 -0.09 11.79 12.47
CA LYS A 87 -1.03 11.55 11.38
C LYS A 87 -2.04 10.48 11.77
N TRP A 88 -3.29 10.80 11.51
CA TRP A 88 -4.43 9.91 11.62
C TRP A 88 -5.04 9.72 10.25
N LEU A 89 -5.48 8.50 9.95
CA LEU A 89 -6.11 8.17 8.68
C LEU A 89 -7.58 7.81 8.92
N VAL A 90 -8.43 8.37 8.08
CA VAL A 90 -9.88 8.13 8.11
C VAL A 90 -10.31 7.63 6.75
N PHE A 91 -10.52 6.32 6.64
CA PHE A 91 -10.92 5.68 5.40
C PHE A 91 -12.44 5.73 5.22
N ARG A 92 -12.88 5.82 3.96
CA ARG A 92 -14.29 5.82 3.55
C ARG A 92 -14.61 4.66 2.61
N GLU A 93 -15.88 4.29 2.56
CA GLU A 93 -16.41 3.21 1.70
C GLU A 93 -16.24 3.49 0.21
N ASP A 94 -16.15 4.75 -0.19
CA ASP A 94 -15.92 5.18 -1.57
C ASP A 94 -14.45 5.10 -2.02
N GLN A 95 -13.60 4.43 -1.23
CA GLN A 95 -12.18 4.29 -1.48
C GLN A 95 -11.38 5.60 -1.47
N THR A 96 -11.89 6.62 -0.77
CA THR A 96 -11.14 7.81 -0.37
C THR A 96 -10.70 7.72 1.09
N PHE A 97 -9.71 8.52 1.47
CA PHE A 97 -9.30 8.67 2.86
C PHE A 97 -8.80 10.08 3.15
N ASP A 98 -8.92 10.51 4.40
CA ASP A 98 -8.30 11.75 4.87
C ASP A 98 -7.06 11.46 5.70
N ILE A 99 -6.08 12.36 5.60
CA ILE A 99 -5.01 12.51 6.57
C ILE A 99 -5.41 13.65 7.51
N VAL A 100 -5.47 13.34 8.80
CA VAL A 100 -5.85 14.27 9.86
C VAL A 100 -4.66 14.50 10.79
N ILE A 101 -4.36 15.77 11.07
CA ILE A 101 -3.37 16.19 12.06
C ILE A 101 -4.05 17.22 12.98
N ASP A 102 -3.95 17.01 14.30
CA ASP A 102 -4.55 17.89 15.31
C ASP A 102 -6.04 18.21 15.05
N GLY A 103 -6.79 17.19 14.61
CA GLY A 103 -8.22 17.29 14.33
C GLY A 103 -8.59 18.01 13.02
N LYS A 104 -7.61 18.38 12.20
CA LYS A 104 -7.82 19.03 10.90
C LYS A 104 -7.42 18.11 9.75
N VAL A 105 -8.26 18.04 8.73
CA VAL A 105 -7.91 17.37 7.47
C VAL A 105 -6.82 18.19 6.79
N VAL A 106 -5.65 17.58 6.59
CA VAL A 106 -4.49 18.21 5.92
C VAL A 106 -4.31 17.72 4.49
N ASP A 107 -4.86 16.56 4.15
CA ASP A 107 -4.86 16.00 2.81
C ASP A 107 -6.01 14.99 2.65
N THR A 108 -6.43 14.77 1.42
CA THR A 108 -7.41 13.74 1.04
C THR A 108 -6.85 12.95 -0.13
N GLY A 109 -6.79 11.64 0.04
CA GLY A 109 -6.26 10.71 -0.93
C GLY A 109 -7.25 9.63 -1.34
N ARG A 110 -6.74 8.69 -2.11
CA ARG A 110 -7.45 7.50 -2.55
C ARG A 110 -6.70 6.24 -2.17
N TRP A 111 -7.43 5.18 -1.91
CA TRP A 111 -6.84 3.92 -1.49
C TRP A 111 -7.43 2.72 -2.22
N ASN A 112 -6.66 1.65 -2.33
CA ASN A 112 -7.16 0.36 -2.79
C ASN A 112 -6.36 -0.77 -2.14
N TRP A 113 -6.90 -1.98 -2.17
CA TRP A 113 -6.29 -3.16 -1.57
C TRP A 113 -6.12 -4.25 -2.63
N ASP A 114 -4.87 -4.62 -2.91
CA ASP A 114 -4.54 -5.79 -3.71
C ASP A 114 -4.62 -7.02 -2.80
N VAL A 115 -5.66 -7.83 -3.00
CA VAL A 115 -5.95 -9.02 -2.17
C VAL A 115 -4.92 -10.12 -2.38
N ASP A 116 -4.41 -10.27 -3.61
CA ASP A 116 -3.49 -11.35 -3.95
C ASP A 116 -2.11 -11.13 -3.34
N LYS A 117 -1.65 -9.88 -3.32
CA LYS A 117 -0.36 -9.48 -2.71
C LYS A 117 -0.48 -9.07 -1.24
N ASN A 118 -1.69 -8.85 -0.76
CA ASN A 118 -2.00 -8.23 0.52
C ASN A 118 -1.32 -6.84 0.69
N TYR A 119 -1.45 -6.01 -0.34
CA TYR A 119 -0.86 -4.67 -0.41
C TYR A 119 -1.94 -3.59 -0.33
N LEU A 120 -1.75 -2.63 0.56
CA LEU A 120 -2.51 -1.39 0.61
C LEU A 120 -1.83 -0.35 -0.27
N TYR A 121 -2.55 0.20 -1.25
CA TYR A 121 -2.11 1.28 -2.11
C TYR A 121 -2.72 2.59 -1.61
N LEU A 122 -1.89 3.61 -1.39
CA LEU A 122 -2.32 4.94 -0.99
C LEU A 122 -1.81 5.96 -2.00
N SER A 123 -2.72 6.70 -2.63
CA SER A 123 -2.42 7.83 -3.51
C SER A 123 -2.82 9.12 -2.81
N CYS A 124 -1.85 9.96 -2.46
CA CYS A 124 -2.07 11.22 -1.75
C CYS A 124 -0.90 12.20 -1.98
N LYS A 125 -0.98 13.40 -1.42
CA LYS A 125 0.08 14.42 -1.55
C LYS A 125 1.19 14.25 -0.52
N ASP A 126 0.96 13.46 0.52
CA ASP A 126 1.96 13.17 1.55
C ASP A 126 3.05 12.22 1.01
N PRO A 127 4.29 12.69 0.81
CA PRO A 127 5.33 11.91 0.16
C PRO A 127 5.79 10.68 0.98
N TYR A 128 5.49 10.65 2.28
CA TYR A 128 5.83 9.53 3.14
C TYR A 128 4.76 8.44 3.14
N LEU A 129 3.53 8.74 2.73
CA LEU A 129 2.42 7.78 2.68
C LEU A 129 2.05 7.36 1.27
N ASN A 130 2.26 8.24 0.28
CA ASN A 130 1.94 8.03 -1.12
C ASN A 130 2.81 6.92 -1.74
N ASN A 131 2.41 5.67 -1.50
CA ASN A 131 3.10 4.46 -1.94
C ASN A 131 2.19 3.23 -1.78
N SER A 132 2.74 2.03 -1.97
CA SER A 132 2.10 0.78 -1.54
C SER A 132 2.77 0.20 -0.30
N TRP A 133 2.01 -0.56 0.48
CA TRP A 133 2.42 -1.09 1.78
C TRP A 133 1.98 -2.53 1.90
N SER A 134 2.91 -3.44 2.18
CA SER A 134 2.52 -4.79 2.60
C SER A 134 1.90 -4.71 3.99
N VAL A 135 0.75 -5.35 4.18
CA VAL A 135 0.03 -5.27 5.44
C VAL A 135 0.14 -6.58 6.22
N LYS A 136 0.45 -6.49 7.52
CA LYS A 136 0.14 -7.54 8.49
C LYS A 136 -1.01 -7.06 9.37
N ASP A 137 -2.14 -7.72 9.28
CA ASP A 137 -3.34 -7.40 10.06
C ASP A 137 -3.36 -8.18 11.38
N LEU A 138 -3.65 -7.47 12.46
CA LEU A 138 -3.76 -7.98 13.81
C LEU A 138 -5.02 -7.39 14.47
N THR A 139 -6.15 -7.46 13.74
CA THR A 139 -7.44 -6.84 14.12
C THR A 139 -7.33 -5.31 14.22
N PHE A 140 -7.36 -4.71 15.40
CA PHE A 140 -7.29 -3.24 15.59
C PHE A 140 -5.85 -2.69 15.55
N LEU A 141 -4.93 -3.46 14.98
CA LEU A 141 -3.54 -3.13 14.77
C LEU A 141 -3.14 -3.62 13.39
N MET A 142 -2.46 -2.79 12.62
CA MET A 142 -1.76 -3.20 11.41
C MET A 142 -0.28 -2.87 11.54
N ILE A 143 0.55 -3.68 10.90
CA ILE A 143 1.93 -3.31 10.57
C ILE A 143 2.00 -3.13 9.06
N TRP A 144 2.32 -1.91 8.63
CA TRP A 144 2.60 -1.60 7.24
C TRP A 144 4.09 -1.71 7.01
N ILE A 145 4.47 -2.44 5.96
CA ILE A 145 5.85 -2.75 5.66
C ILE A 145 6.12 -2.26 4.24
N GLY A 146 7.02 -1.28 4.12
CA GLY A 146 7.66 -0.96 2.85
C GLY A 146 8.59 -2.11 2.51
N ASN A 147 8.32 -2.81 1.42
CA ASN A 147 9.20 -3.72 0.67
C ASN A 147 8.36 -4.32 -0.45
N THR A 148 7.67 -3.45 -1.18
CA THR A 148 6.77 -3.82 -2.28
C THR A 148 7.44 -3.45 -3.60
N ASP A 149 6.82 -3.82 -4.72
CA ASP A 149 7.28 -3.43 -6.06
C ASP A 149 7.38 -1.91 -6.25
N LEU A 150 6.63 -1.13 -5.45
CA LEU A 150 6.57 0.34 -5.51
C LEU A 150 7.30 1.01 -4.32
N ASN A 151 7.26 0.40 -3.14
CA ASN A 151 7.84 0.91 -1.91
C ASN A 151 9.06 0.09 -1.49
N ASN A 152 10.24 0.53 -1.92
CA ASN A 152 11.52 -0.09 -1.57
C ASN A 152 12.18 0.52 -0.32
N SER A 153 11.44 1.30 0.49
CA SER A 153 12.01 2.02 1.63
C SER A 153 12.46 1.10 2.76
N GLY A 154 11.82 -0.06 2.93
CA GLY A 154 12.02 -0.94 4.07
C GLY A 154 11.39 -0.43 5.38
N ILE A 155 10.74 0.75 5.36
CA ILE A 155 10.15 1.38 6.55
C ILE A 155 8.99 0.50 7.06
N GLN A 156 8.91 0.33 8.37
CA GLN A 156 7.79 -0.34 9.01
C GLN A 156 7.02 0.64 9.88
N ILE A 157 5.69 0.67 9.72
CA ILE A 157 4.79 1.57 10.44
C ILE A 157 3.79 0.72 11.22
N ARG A 158 3.70 0.98 12.52
CA ARG A 158 2.62 0.52 13.38
C ARG A 158 1.43 1.43 13.19
N VAL A 159 0.29 0.84 12.85
CA VAL A 159 -0.96 1.55 12.61
C VAL A 159 -2.02 1.04 13.57
N GLN A 160 -2.46 1.87 14.51
CA GLN A 160 -3.39 1.50 15.57
C GLN A 160 -4.79 2.01 15.27
N GLY A 161 -5.79 1.12 15.32
CA GLY A 161 -7.18 1.49 15.14
C GLY A 161 -7.80 1.98 16.45
N HIS A 162 -8.62 3.02 16.37
CA HIS A 162 -9.40 3.56 17.46
C HIS A 162 -10.86 3.68 17.02
N LYS A 163 -11.81 3.27 17.87
CA LYS A 163 -13.26 3.36 17.54
C LYS A 163 -13.80 4.79 17.56
N GLN A 164 -13.11 5.68 18.27
CA GLN A 164 -13.47 7.09 18.41
C GLN A 164 -12.33 7.95 17.90
N ALA A 165 -12.68 9.08 17.30
CA ALA A 165 -11.71 10.09 16.91
C ALA A 165 -11.11 10.72 18.18
N PRO A 166 -9.78 10.80 18.30
CA PRO A 166 -9.12 11.34 19.49
C PRO A 166 -9.34 12.86 19.67
N TRP A 167 -9.77 13.55 18.62
CA TRP A 167 -10.08 14.99 18.64
C TRP A 167 -11.53 15.31 18.99
N VAL A 168 -12.39 14.30 19.14
CA VAL A 168 -13.76 14.50 19.64
C VAL A 168 -13.71 14.34 21.16
N LYS A 169 -13.89 15.44 21.89
CA LYS A 169 -14.08 15.38 23.33
C LYS A 169 -15.41 14.69 23.62
N GLU A 170 -15.43 13.65 24.45
CA GLU A 170 -16.69 13.13 24.98
C GLU A 170 -17.39 14.26 25.74
N PRO A 171 -18.72 14.43 25.57
CA PRO A 171 -19.45 15.35 26.43
C PRO A 171 -19.27 14.87 27.88
N GLU A 172 -18.75 15.75 28.74
CA GLU A 172 -18.68 15.49 30.18
C GLU A 172 -20.06 15.07 30.65
N LYS A 173 -20.17 13.85 31.19
CA LYS A 173 -21.40 13.37 31.81
C LYS A 173 -21.62 14.21 33.07
N ASN A 174 -22.52 15.19 32.98
CA ASN A 174 -23.07 15.92 34.13
C ASN A 174 -23.83 14.98 35.07
#